data_AF-A0A351WTR8-F1
#
_entry.id   AF-A0A351WTR8-F1
#
_cell.length_a   1.000
_cell.length_b   1.000
_cell.length_c   1.000
_cell.angle_alpha   90.00
_cell.angle_beta   90.00
_cell.angle_gamma   90.00
#
_symmetry.space_group_name_H-M   'P 1'
#
loop_
_entity.id
_entity.type
_entity.pdbx_description
1 polymer ?
#
loop_
_entity_poly.entity_id
_entity_poly.type
_entity_poly.pdbx_seq_one_letter_code
_entity_poly.pdbx_strand_id
1 'polypeptide(L)'
;MIPVARRVLRTVQLVCYALLPPTGGSADPAGAGEPRNCEPREIRGGMGRFLDSRGELRLFFDGCYATAAPFILFRLKREGFSRCSVRASERGLLVQGVR
;
A
#
# COMPACT_ATOMS: atom_id res chain seq x y z
N MET A 1 -6.92 -7.73 -18.68
CA MET A 1 -5.89 -6.67 -18.83
C MET A 1 -6.49 -5.36 -18.35
N ILE A 2 -5.89 -4.66 -17.39
CA ILE A 2 -6.46 -3.40 -16.85
C ILE A 2 -6.23 -2.28 -17.88
N PRO A 3 -7.27 -1.50 -18.25
CA PRO A 3 -7.10 -0.38 -19.18
C PRO A 3 -6.08 0.64 -18.66
N VAL A 4 -5.26 1.21 -19.55
CA VAL A 4 -4.23 2.21 -19.22
C VAL A 4 -4.81 3.36 -18.40
N ALA A 5 -5.96 3.91 -18.83
CA ALA A 5 -6.65 4.99 -18.11
C ALA A 5 -6.95 4.63 -16.64
N ARG A 6 -7.35 3.37 -16.39
CA ARG A 6 -7.61 2.88 -15.03
C ARG A 6 -6.32 2.71 -14.22
N ARG A 7 -5.22 2.28 -14.84
CA ARG A 7 -3.90 2.20 -14.18
C ARG A 7 -3.39 3.58 -13.75
N VAL A 8 -3.53 4.58 -14.64
CA VAL A 8 -3.17 5.97 -14.35
C VAL A 8 -4.00 6.48 -13.16
N LEU A 9 -5.33 6.34 -13.21
CA LEU A 9 -6.20 6.78 -12.12
C LEU A 9 -5.84 6.14 -10.78
N ARG A 10 -5.64 4.81 -10.75
CA ARG A 10 -5.26 4.09 -9.53
C ARG A 10 -3.92 4.56 -8.98
N THR A 11 -2.94 4.80 -9.86
CA THR A 11 -1.62 5.31 -9.48
C THR A 11 -1.73 6.71 -8.87
N VAL A 12 -2.50 7.61 -9.49
CA VAL A 12 -2.75 8.96 -8.97
C VAL A 12 -3.44 8.89 -7.61
N GLN A 13 -4.49 8.08 -7.47
CA GLN A 13 -5.16 7.87 -6.19
C GLN A 13 -4.18 7.39 -5.11
N LEU A 14 -3.33 6.41 -5.44
CA LEU A 14 -2.36 5.85 -4.51
C LEU A 14 -1.37 6.92 -4.03
N VAL A 15 -0.86 7.74 -4.95
CA VAL A 15 0.02 8.87 -4.63
C VAL A 15 -0.69 9.90 -3.75
N CYS A 16 -1.90 10.33 -4.11
CA CYS A 16 -2.66 11.30 -3.34
C CYS A 16 -2.93 10.79 -1.92
N TYR A 17 -3.43 9.56 -1.78
CA TYR A 17 -3.67 9.00 -0.46
C TYR A 17 -2.38 8.72 0.32
N ALA A 18 -1.26 8.44 -0.35
CA ALA A 18 0.02 8.27 0.33
C ALA A 18 0.53 9.58 0.99
N LEU A 19 0.18 10.73 0.43
CA LEU A 19 0.63 12.03 0.94
C LEU A 19 -0.23 12.55 2.11
N LEU A 20 -1.50 12.16 2.17
CA LEU A 20 -2.45 12.64 3.16
C LEU A 20 -2.29 11.92 4.53
N PRO A 21 -2.53 12.62 5.66
CA PRO A 21 -2.48 12.02 6.99
C PRO A 21 -3.60 10.99 7.18
N PRO A 22 -3.37 9.86 7.86
CA PRO A 22 -4.40 8.83 8.02
C PRO A 22 -5.61 9.35 8.78
N THR A 23 -6.81 8.92 8.40
CA THR A 23 -8.08 9.27 9.08
C THR A 23 -8.43 8.34 10.22
N GLY A 24 -7.63 7.29 10.44
CA GLY A 24 -8.00 6.16 11.28
C GLY A 24 -9.01 5.23 10.61
N GLY A 25 -9.21 4.06 11.21
CA GLY A 25 -10.17 3.04 10.77
C GLY A 25 -9.99 1.71 11.52
N SER A 26 -10.91 0.77 11.33
CA SER A 26 -10.91 -0.54 11.98
C SER A 26 -9.76 -1.44 11.50
N ALA A 27 -9.16 -2.22 12.39
CA ALA A 27 -8.17 -3.23 11.97
C ALA A 27 -8.77 -4.17 10.90
N ASP A 28 -8.01 -4.41 9.85
CA ASP A 28 -8.35 -5.33 8.75
C ASP A 28 -7.07 -6.10 8.36
N PRO A 29 -6.56 -6.94 9.28
CA PRO A 29 -5.27 -7.61 9.13
C PRO A 29 -5.32 -8.62 7.98
N ALA A 30 -4.21 -8.73 7.24
CA ALA A 30 -4.03 -9.83 6.31
C ALA A 30 -3.77 -11.15 7.06
N GLY A 31 -3.99 -12.29 6.38
CA GLY A 31 -3.49 -13.57 6.86
C GLY A 31 -1.96 -13.55 6.93
N ALA A 32 -1.38 -14.16 7.96
CA ALA A 32 0.06 -14.09 8.23
C ALA A 32 0.88 -14.54 7.01
N GLY A 33 1.77 -13.67 6.54
CA GLY A 33 2.67 -13.94 5.41
C GLY A 33 2.04 -13.85 4.01
N GLU A 34 0.73 -13.66 3.86
CA GLU A 34 0.07 -13.55 2.56
C GLU A 34 -0.13 -12.08 2.14
N PRO A 35 0.19 -11.71 0.89
CA PRO A 35 -0.12 -10.38 0.39
C PRO A 35 -1.63 -10.17 0.26
N ARG A 36 -2.14 -9.13 0.90
CA ARG A 36 -3.53 -8.70 0.78
C ARG A 36 -3.68 -7.75 -0.41
N ASN A 37 -4.62 -8.04 -1.31
CA ASN A 37 -5.00 -7.08 -2.34
C ASN A 37 -5.57 -5.81 -1.69
N CYS A 38 -5.10 -4.65 -2.12
CA CYS A 38 -5.44 -3.38 -1.52
C CYS A 38 -5.76 -2.34 -2.60
N GLU A 39 -6.93 -1.73 -2.49
CA GLU A 39 -7.34 -0.60 -3.27
C GLU A 39 -6.67 0.68 -2.73
N PRO A 40 -6.23 1.60 -3.60
CA PRO A 40 -5.57 2.84 -3.18
C PRO A 40 -6.32 3.66 -2.12
N ARG A 41 -7.66 3.61 -2.12
CA ARG A 41 -8.49 4.34 -1.13
C ARG A 41 -8.43 3.75 0.28
N GLU A 42 -8.16 2.46 0.42
CA GLU A 42 -8.21 1.77 1.71
C GLU A 42 -7.11 2.26 2.66
N ILE A 43 -5.95 2.63 2.10
CA ILE A 43 -4.86 3.19 2.89
C ILE A 43 -5.23 4.54 3.51
N ARG A 44 -6.35 5.19 3.15
CA ARG A 44 -6.81 6.42 3.84
C ARG A 44 -6.89 6.23 5.37
N GLY A 45 -7.25 5.05 5.85
CA GLY A 45 -7.33 4.76 7.29
C GLY A 45 -6.00 4.48 7.99
N GLY A 46 -4.87 4.45 7.27
CA GLY A 46 -3.56 4.10 7.82
C GLY A 46 -3.10 2.71 7.40
N MET A 47 -1.80 2.55 7.17
CA MET A 47 -1.17 1.29 6.79
C MET A 47 -1.14 0.29 7.95
N GLY A 48 -1.04 0.79 9.19
CA GLY A 48 -1.03 -0.05 10.41
C GLY A 48 -2.25 -0.96 10.58
N ARG A 49 -3.38 -0.62 9.94
CA ARG A 49 -4.61 -1.42 10.00
C ARG A 49 -4.47 -2.80 9.37
N PHE A 50 -3.49 -2.96 8.46
CA PHE A 50 -3.29 -4.20 7.69
C PHE A 50 -2.11 -5.02 8.21
N LEU A 51 -1.56 -4.70 9.38
CA LEU A 51 -0.55 -5.50 10.05
C LEU A 51 -1.13 -6.87 10.38
N ASP A 52 -0.41 -7.93 10.02
CA ASP A 52 -0.75 -9.27 10.48
C ASP A 52 -0.37 -9.49 11.95
N SER A 53 -0.61 -10.69 12.46
CA SER A 53 -0.29 -11.07 13.84
C SER A 53 1.21 -11.04 14.18
N ARG A 54 2.10 -10.87 13.19
CA ARG A 54 3.56 -10.78 13.35
C ARG A 54 4.07 -9.33 13.25
N GLY A 55 3.18 -8.36 13.07
CA GLY A 55 3.58 -6.98 12.80
C GLY A 55 4.14 -6.79 11.39
N GLU A 56 3.82 -7.70 10.46
CA GLU A 56 4.20 -7.58 9.06
C GLU A 56 3.07 -6.96 8.23
N LEU A 57 3.44 -6.04 7.34
CA LEU A 57 2.56 -5.47 6.33
C LEU A 57 2.91 -6.07 4.97
N ARG A 58 1.93 -6.63 4.27
CA ARG A 58 2.09 -7.09 2.88
C ARG A 58 0.86 -6.71 2.07
N LEU A 59 0.96 -5.62 1.31
CA LEU A 59 -0.14 -5.09 0.48
C LEU A 59 0.20 -5.19 -1.00
N PHE A 60 -0.74 -5.66 -1.81
CA PHE A 60 -0.62 -5.67 -3.26
C PHE A 60 -1.58 -4.66 -3.90
N PHE A 61 -1.02 -3.65 -4.55
CA PHE A 61 -1.77 -2.63 -5.30
C PHE A 61 -1.82 -2.99 -6.77
N ASP A 62 -2.84 -3.74 -7.17
CA ASP A 62 -3.04 -4.13 -8.56
C ASP A 62 -3.27 -2.92 -9.47
N GLY A 63 -2.72 -2.96 -10.67
CA GLY A 63 -2.83 -1.93 -11.70
C GLY A 63 -2.07 -0.62 -11.43
N CYS A 64 -1.27 -0.52 -10.37
CA CYS A 64 -0.49 0.69 -10.07
C CYS A 64 0.90 0.67 -10.73
N TYR A 65 1.38 1.84 -11.18
CA TYR A 65 2.71 1.99 -11.77
C TYR A 65 3.80 2.18 -10.71
N ALA A 66 5.03 1.81 -11.06
CA ALA A 66 6.22 1.94 -10.20
C ALA A 66 6.48 3.37 -9.69
N THR A 67 5.99 4.38 -10.40
CA THR A 67 6.11 5.80 -10.01
C THR A 67 5.44 6.13 -8.68
N ALA A 68 4.50 5.32 -8.18
CA ALA A 68 3.90 5.50 -6.85
C ALA A 68 4.80 4.99 -5.68
N ALA A 69 5.82 4.18 -5.97
CA ALA A 69 6.69 3.58 -4.95
C ALA A 69 7.33 4.57 -3.96
N PRO A 70 7.96 5.68 -4.37
CA PRO A 70 8.59 6.61 -3.43
C PRO A 70 7.59 7.22 -2.44
N PHE A 71 6.36 7.52 -2.90
CA PHE A 71 5.30 8.07 -2.05
C PHE A 71 4.82 7.08 -1.00
N ILE A 72 4.73 5.81 -1.38
CA ILE A 72 4.36 4.73 -0.45
C ILE A 72 5.46 4.49 0.58
N LEU A 73 6.72 4.45 0.15
CA LEU A 73 7.85 4.32 1.07
C LEU A 73 7.91 5.49 2.06
N PHE A 74 7.70 6.71 1.57
CA PHE A 74 7.61 7.91 2.41
C PHE A 74 6.48 7.79 3.44
N ARG A 75 5.30 7.34 3.02
CA ARG A 75 4.17 7.13 3.92
C ARG A 75 4.46 6.08 4.98
N LEU A 76 5.00 4.92 4.60
CA LEU A 76 5.38 3.87 5.54
C LEU A 76 6.35 4.41 6.59
N LYS A 77 7.36 5.19 6.16
CA LYS A 77 8.32 5.80 7.08
C LYS A 77 7.66 6.77 8.06
N ARG A 78 6.72 7.61 7.59
CA ARG A 78 5.95 8.53 8.44
C ARG A 78 5.05 7.81 9.44
N GLU A 79 4.52 6.65 9.08
CA GLU A 79 3.69 5.82 9.96
C GLU A 79 4.49 4.90 10.89
N GLY A 80 5.83 5.02 10.91
CA GLY A 80 6.69 4.32 11.84
C GLY A 80 7.10 2.91 11.40
N PHE A 81 6.89 2.54 10.14
CA PHE A 81 7.35 1.26 9.62
C PHE A 81 8.87 1.25 9.39
N SER A 82 9.43 0.05 9.54
CA SER A 82 10.83 -0.28 9.27
C SER A 82 10.93 -1.39 8.21
N ARG A 83 12.14 -1.64 7.69
CA ARG A 83 12.41 -2.67 6.66
C ARG A 83 11.46 -2.57 5.45
N CYS A 84 11.10 -1.34 5.08
CA CYS A 84 10.13 -1.08 4.03
C CYS A 84 10.70 -1.42 2.65
N SER A 85 9.90 -2.06 1.80
CA SER A 85 10.26 -2.28 0.40
C SER A 85 9.03 -2.21 -0.50
N VAL A 86 9.26 -1.84 -1.76
CA VAL A 86 8.25 -1.89 -2.81
C VAL A 86 8.84 -2.65 -4.00
N ARG A 87 8.20 -3.73 -4.43
CA ARG A 87 8.55 -4.47 -5.63
C ARG A 87 7.53 -4.17 -6.71
N ALA A 88 7.99 -3.63 -7.84
CA ALA A 88 7.16 -3.43 -9.01
C ALA A 88 7.10 -4.70 -9.87
N SER A 89 5.93 -4.96 -10.42
CA SER A 89 5.68 -6.01 -11.41
C SER A 89 4.80 -5.45 -12.52
N GLU A 90 4.62 -6.20 -13.60
CA GLU A 90 3.69 -5.83 -14.67
C GLU A 90 2.25 -5.67 -14.18
N ARG A 91 1.87 -6.41 -13.13
CA ARG A 91 0.52 -6.36 -12.55
C ARG A 91 0.34 -5.18 -11.61
N GLY A 92 1.34 -4.83 -10.81
CA GLY A 92 1.20 -3.75 -9.83
C GLY A 92 2.37 -3.68 -8.84
N LEU A 93 2.09 -3.18 -7.64
CA LEU A 93 3.09 -2.97 -6.59
C LEU A 93 2.84 -3.88 -5.40
N LEU A 94 3.86 -4.66 -5.03
CA LEU A 94 3.91 -5.33 -3.73
C LEU A 94 4.64 -4.42 -2.74
N VAL A 95 3.96 -4.07 -1.66
CA VAL A 95 4.43 -3.15 -0.62
C VAL A 95 4.60 -3.94 0.67
N GLN A 96 5.76 -3.81 1.30
CA GLN A 96 6.12 -4.54 2.50
C GLN A 96 6.72 -3.62 3.56
N GLY A 97 6.53 -3.96 4.83
CA GLY A 97 7.14 -3.29 5.97
C GLY A 97 6.88 -4.03 7.28
N VAL A 98 7.60 -3.65 8.33
CA VAL A 98 7.47 -4.23 9.68
C VAL A 98 7.27 -3.12 10.69
N ARG A 99 6.39 -3.34 11.67
CA ARG A 99 6.15 -2.41 12.78
C ARG A 99 5.88 -3.13 14.08
#